data_AF-A6G967-F1
#
_entry.id   AF-A6G967-F1
#
_cell.length_a   1.000
_cell.length_b   1.000
_cell.length_c   1.000
_cell.angle_alpha   90.00
_cell.angle_beta   90.00
_cell.angle_gamma   90.00
#
_symmetry.space_group_name_H-M   'P 1'
#
loop_
_entity.id
_entity.type
_entity.pdbx_description
1 polymer ?
#
loop_
_entity_poly.entity_id
_entity_poly.type
_entity_poly.pdbx_seq_one_letter_code
_entity_poly.pdbx_strand_id
1 'polypeptide(L)'
;MRLAPIRTLALALPLVFALAACDSGEQEAPAADKADGAKEDAKKSGDAEVSAKADGAEAKVDGDTVEAKDDAGNEVKTGPEGTVAKGADGAEVKTDGKGNVEAKDGEGNVVKTDAEGNTEVKAADGTSVKVGKDGKVDIAGVPGM
;
A
#
# COMPACT_ATOMS: atom_id res chain seq x y z
N MET A 1 -37.88 -0.82 20.10
CA MET A 1 -36.78 -0.34 19.23
C MET A 1 -35.82 0.47 20.09
N ARG A 2 -34.63 -0.07 20.38
CA ARG A 2 -33.59 0.63 21.14
C ARG A 2 -32.66 1.32 20.15
N LEU A 3 -32.69 2.66 20.12
CA LEU A 3 -31.70 3.50 19.45
C LEU A 3 -30.45 3.55 20.35
N ALA A 4 -29.30 3.18 19.82
CA ALA A 4 -28.00 3.45 20.44
C ALA A 4 -27.43 4.78 19.89
N PRO A 5 -26.88 5.67 20.74
CA PRO A 5 -26.35 6.97 20.31
C PRO A 5 -24.90 6.89 19.83
N ILE A 6 -24.60 7.71 18.82
CA ILE A 6 -23.29 8.01 18.25
C ILE A 6 -22.38 8.53 19.37
N ARG A 7 -21.33 7.78 19.70
CA ARG A 7 -20.28 8.24 20.63
C ARG A 7 -19.22 9.02 19.87
N THR A 8 -19.28 10.32 20.05
CA THR A 8 -18.24 11.32 19.78
C THR A 8 -16.89 10.83 20.31
N LEU A 9 -15.96 10.45 19.41
CA LEU A 9 -14.59 10.15 19.78
C LEU A 9 -13.83 11.48 19.89
N ALA A 10 -13.64 11.94 21.12
CA ALA A 10 -12.91 13.15 21.45
C ALA A 10 -11.43 13.00 21.07
N LEU A 11 -10.98 13.94 20.24
CA LEU A 11 -9.59 14.26 19.94
C LEU A 11 -8.87 14.69 21.25
N ALA A 12 -7.88 13.92 21.70
CA ALA A 12 -6.98 14.32 22.77
C ALA A 12 -5.55 13.83 22.48
N LEU A 13 -4.79 14.65 21.76
CA LEU A 13 -3.32 14.59 21.72
C LEU A 13 -2.78 15.12 23.06
N PRO A 14 -1.84 14.43 23.72
CA PRO A 14 -0.89 15.11 24.59
C PRO A 14 0.40 15.39 23.82
N LEU A 15 0.61 16.68 23.54
CA LEU A 15 1.91 17.27 23.24
C LEU A 15 2.75 17.21 24.54
N VAL A 16 3.82 16.41 24.58
CA VAL A 16 4.86 16.54 25.61
C VAL A 16 6.22 16.63 24.91
N PHE A 17 6.73 17.85 24.93
CA PHE A 17 8.12 18.22 24.69
C PHE A 17 8.94 17.79 25.92
N ALA A 18 10.01 17.01 25.75
CA ALA A 18 11.10 16.94 26.72
C ALA A 18 12.43 16.62 26.02
N LEU A 19 13.34 17.57 26.14
CA LEU A 19 14.74 17.53 25.73
C LEU A 19 15.59 16.74 26.75
N ALA A 20 16.64 16.11 26.22
CA ALA A 20 17.98 15.94 26.80
C ALA A 20 18.26 14.89 27.90
N ALA A 21 19.27 14.08 27.58
CA ALA A 21 20.43 13.66 28.38
C ALA A 21 20.30 12.55 29.46
N CYS A 22 21.12 11.50 29.23
CA CYS A 22 21.88 10.63 30.14
C CYS A 22 21.30 10.11 31.48
N ASP A 23 21.64 8.84 31.71
CA ASP A 23 22.18 8.25 32.95
C ASP A 23 21.29 7.22 33.68
N SER A 24 21.77 5.97 33.61
CA SER A 24 21.80 4.89 34.61
C SER A 24 20.70 4.80 35.68
N GLY A 25 20.03 3.63 35.76
CA GLY A 25 19.51 3.10 37.03
C GLY A 25 18.17 2.35 36.96
N GLU A 26 18.25 1.03 37.15
CA GLU A 26 17.20 0.04 37.44
C GLU A 26 16.01 0.53 38.30
N GLN A 27 14.78 0.11 37.97
CA GLN A 27 13.84 -0.39 38.98
C GLN A 27 12.85 -1.44 38.43
N GLU A 28 12.75 -2.54 39.18
CA GLU A 28 12.12 -3.83 38.88
C GLU A 28 10.60 -3.82 38.58
N ALA A 29 10.20 -4.89 37.88
CA ALA A 29 8.86 -5.29 37.45
C ALA A 29 7.87 -5.65 38.58
N PRO A 30 6.60 -5.96 38.23
CA PRO A 30 6.27 -7.39 38.15
C PRO A 30 5.41 -7.83 36.94
N ALA A 31 5.80 -8.99 36.38
CA ALA A 31 5.06 -10.11 35.76
C ALA A 31 3.55 -9.97 35.45
N ALA A 32 2.96 -10.56 34.40
CA ALA A 32 3.37 -11.43 33.30
C ALA A 32 2.19 -11.55 32.31
N ASP A 33 2.44 -11.69 31.01
CA ASP A 33 1.85 -12.77 30.20
C ASP A 33 2.71 -12.96 28.94
N LYS A 34 3.06 -14.21 28.66
CA LYS A 34 4.03 -14.59 27.62
C LYS A 34 3.30 -14.69 26.27
N ALA A 35 3.58 -13.76 25.36
CA ALA A 35 3.44 -14.02 23.93
C ALA A 35 4.82 -14.46 23.40
N ASP A 36 4.99 -15.77 23.31
CA ASP A 36 6.12 -16.44 22.66
C ASP A 36 6.06 -16.12 21.15
N GLY A 37 7.13 -15.54 20.58
CA GLY A 37 7.27 -15.47 19.12
C GLY A 37 7.71 -14.14 18.49
N ALA A 38 8.43 -13.26 19.18
CA ALA A 38 9.23 -12.24 18.50
C ALA A 38 10.72 -12.60 18.60
N LYS A 39 11.24 -13.34 17.61
CA LYS A 39 12.68 -13.34 17.36
C LYS A 39 13.02 -12.03 16.68
N GLU A 40 13.30 -11.00 17.47
CA GLU A 40 14.04 -9.85 16.99
C GLU A 40 15.51 -10.25 16.87
N ASP A 41 15.90 -10.81 15.73
CA ASP A 41 17.30 -10.86 15.32
C ASP A 41 17.69 -9.46 14.79
N ALA A 42 17.83 -8.49 15.71
CA ALA A 42 18.27 -7.14 15.37
C ALA A 42 19.77 -7.14 15.02
N LYS A 43 20.10 -7.44 13.75
CA LYS A 43 21.45 -7.26 13.21
C LYS A 43 21.64 -5.81 12.77
N LYS A 44 22.62 -5.16 13.41
CA LYS A 44 22.95 -3.74 13.31
C LYS A 44 23.58 -3.36 11.95
N SER A 45 23.06 -2.28 11.36
CA SER A 45 23.69 -1.28 10.46
C SER A 45 24.50 -1.76 9.26
N GLY A 46 23.93 -1.54 8.06
CA GLY A 46 24.55 -1.68 6.74
C GLY A 46 23.68 -2.56 5.86
N ASP A 47 22.96 -1.96 4.89
CA ASP A 47 22.07 -2.65 3.94
C ASP A 47 21.26 -3.77 4.61
N ALA A 48 20.58 -3.42 5.71
CA ALA A 48 19.83 -4.38 6.49
C ALA A 48 18.49 -4.62 5.82
N GLU A 49 18.38 -5.74 5.11
CA GLU A 49 17.07 -6.30 4.76
C GLU A 49 16.32 -6.59 6.07
N VAL A 50 15.13 -6.01 6.23
CA VAL A 50 14.24 -6.26 7.37
C VAL A 50 13.06 -7.06 6.86
N SER A 51 12.83 -8.25 7.42
CA SER A 51 11.66 -9.06 7.11
C SER A 51 10.82 -9.33 8.35
N ALA A 52 9.50 -9.30 8.18
CA ALA A 52 8.52 -9.67 9.19
C ALA A 52 7.53 -10.66 8.58
N LYS A 53 7.21 -11.72 9.32
CA LYS A 53 6.21 -12.72 8.92
C LYS A 53 5.23 -12.93 10.06
N ALA A 54 3.94 -12.85 9.78
CA ALA A 54 2.88 -13.17 10.72
C ALA A 54 1.69 -13.74 9.96
N ASP A 55 1.14 -14.85 10.45
CA ASP A 55 -0.14 -15.43 9.97
C ASP A 55 -0.29 -15.50 8.43
N GLY A 56 0.78 -15.92 7.75
CA GLY A 56 0.77 -16.09 6.29
C GLY A 56 1.01 -14.81 5.47
N ALA A 57 1.19 -13.67 6.12
CA ALA A 57 1.71 -12.47 5.50
C ALA A 57 3.22 -12.35 5.73
N GLU A 58 3.92 -11.87 4.70
CA GLU A 58 5.34 -11.53 4.73
C GLU A 58 5.52 -10.10 4.23
N ALA A 59 6.28 -9.29 4.97
CA ALA A 59 6.75 -7.98 4.53
C ALA A 59 8.26 -7.95 4.59
N LYS A 60 8.90 -7.41 3.55
CA LYS A 60 10.34 -7.21 3.44
C LYS A 60 10.64 -5.77 3.06
N VAL A 61 11.68 -5.21 3.67
CA VAL A 61 12.22 -3.89 3.38
C VAL A 61 13.65 -4.09 2.92
N ASP A 62 13.97 -3.62 1.72
CA ASP A 62 15.30 -3.63 1.13
C ASP A 62 15.62 -2.22 0.60
N GLY A 63 16.47 -1.51 1.33
CA GLY A 63 16.76 -0.10 1.06
C GLY A 63 15.49 0.77 1.10
N ASP A 64 15.22 1.46 -0.02
CA ASP A 64 14.03 2.31 -0.21
C ASP A 64 12.81 1.53 -0.75
N THR A 65 12.90 0.20 -0.85
CA THR A 65 11.83 -0.66 -1.37
C THR A 65 11.17 -1.43 -0.24
N VAL A 66 9.85 -1.46 -0.24
CA VAL A 66 9.02 -2.28 0.65
C VAL A 66 8.20 -3.23 -0.21
N GLU A 67 8.21 -4.52 0.12
CA GLU A 67 7.40 -5.54 -0.55
C GLU A 67 6.62 -6.33 0.50
N ALA A 68 5.32 -6.45 0.32
CA ALA A 68 4.44 -7.26 1.16
C ALA A 68 3.68 -8.26 0.29
N LYS A 69 3.51 -9.49 0.77
CA LYS A 69 2.69 -10.52 0.15
C LYS A 69 1.94 -11.31 1.20
N ASP A 70 0.78 -11.84 0.84
CA ASP A 70 0.03 -12.78 1.68
C ASP A 70 -0.06 -14.17 1.04
N ASP A 71 -0.48 -15.15 1.84
CA ASP A 71 -0.70 -16.52 1.40
C ASP A 71 -1.89 -16.65 0.42
N ALA A 72 -2.74 -15.61 0.31
CA ALA A 72 -3.82 -15.59 -0.68
C ALA A 72 -3.31 -15.27 -2.09
N GLY A 73 -2.07 -14.79 -2.23
CA GLY A 73 -1.45 -14.43 -3.50
C GLY A 73 -1.54 -12.94 -3.84
N ASN A 74 -1.93 -12.10 -2.87
CA ASN A 74 -1.87 -10.66 -3.03
C ASN A 74 -0.45 -10.16 -2.78
N GLU A 75 -0.01 -9.17 -3.55
CA GLU A 75 1.34 -8.61 -3.45
C GLU A 75 1.29 -7.08 -3.58
N VAL A 76 2.08 -6.37 -2.79
CA VAL A 76 2.31 -4.93 -2.93
C VAL A 76 3.81 -4.67 -2.88
N LYS A 77 4.32 -3.88 -3.82
CA LYS A 77 5.69 -3.41 -3.87
C LYS A 77 5.70 -1.90 -4.03
N THR A 78 6.32 -1.19 -3.11
CA THR A 78 6.47 0.28 -3.14
C THR A 78 7.95 0.62 -3.07
N GLY A 79 8.37 1.58 -3.89
CA GLY A 79 9.72 2.10 -3.89
C GLY A 79 9.81 3.44 -4.64
N PRO A 80 11.03 3.94 -4.93
CA PRO A 80 11.23 5.22 -5.61
C PRO A 80 10.64 5.26 -7.03
N GLU A 81 10.56 4.11 -7.69
CA GLU A 81 9.95 3.98 -9.03
C GLU A 81 8.41 4.00 -9.00
N GLY A 82 7.81 3.95 -7.81
CA GLY A 82 6.36 3.94 -7.60
C GLY A 82 5.87 2.72 -6.83
N THR A 83 4.59 2.40 -6.99
CA THR A 83 3.91 1.29 -6.31
C THR A 83 3.27 0.35 -7.31
N VAL A 84 3.39 -0.95 -7.09
CA VAL A 84 2.67 -2.01 -7.81
C VAL A 84 1.90 -2.83 -6.78
N ALA A 85 0.60 -2.97 -6.96
CA ALA A 85 -0.25 -3.86 -6.17
C ALA A 85 -0.87 -4.90 -7.11
N LYS A 86 -0.82 -6.17 -6.76
CA LYS A 86 -1.40 -7.28 -7.50
C LYS A 86 -2.37 -8.04 -6.60
N GLY A 87 -3.56 -8.30 -7.11
CA GLY A 87 -4.53 -9.18 -6.50
C GLY A 87 -4.35 -10.62 -6.95
N ALA A 88 -4.76 -11.55 -6.09
CA ALA A 88 -4.81 -12.98 -6.41
C ALA A 88 -5.75 -13.32 -7.59
N ASP A 89 -6.69 -12.42 -7.90
CA ASP A 89 -7.61 -12.48 -9.03
C ASP A 89 -6.95 -12.08 -10.38
N GLY A 90 -5.68 -11.66 -10.35
CA GLY A 90 -4.96 -11.18 -11.53
C GLY A 90 -5.15 -9.69 -11.81
N ALA A 91 -5.89 -8.97 -10.95
CA ALA A 91 -5.94 -7.52 -11.01
C ALA A 91 -4.58 -6.92 -10.63
N GLU A 92 -4.21 -5.80 -11.26
CA GLU A 92 -2.96 -5.09 -10.98
C GLU A 92 -3.22 -3.58 -10.99
N VAL A 93 -2.65 -2.86 -10.02
CA VAL A 93 -2.59 -1.41 -10.02
C VAL A 93 -1.13 -0.99 -9.92
N LYS A 94 -0.68 -0.17 -10.85
CA LYS A 94 0.64 0.41 -10.88
C LYS A 94 0.54 1.92 -10.86
N THR A 95 1.24 2.54 -9.92
CA THR A 95 1.52 3.96 -9.90
C THR A 95 3.02 4.14 -10.12
N ASP A 96 3.43 5.00 -11.04
CA ASP A 96 4.86 5.33 -11.20
C ASP A 96 5.29 6.52 -10.34
N GLY A 97 6.58 6.74 -10.20
CA GLY A 97 7.14 7.87 -9.45
C GLY A 97 6.80 9.26 -10.03
N LYS A 98 6.13 9.35 -11.18
CA LYS A 98 5.72 10.60 -11.84
C LYS A 98 4.24 10.91 -11.62
N GLY A 99 3.47 9.98 -11.04
CA GLY A 99 2.04 10.13 -10.79
C GLY A 99 1.16 9.52 -11.88
N ASN A 100 1.72 8.78 -12.84
CA ASN A 100 0.91 8.00 -13.77
C ASN A 100 0.35 6.78 -13.04
N VAL A 101 -0.90 6.42 -13.33
CA VAL A 101 -1.58 5.25 -12.78
C VAL A 101 -2.08 4.36 -13.90
N GLU A 102 -1.87 3.06 -13.76
CA GLU A 102 -2.42 2.02 -14.62
C GLU A 102 -3.09 0.97 -13.76
N ALA A 103 -4.39 0.75 -13.95
CA ALA A 103 -5.14 -0.31 -13.31
C ALA A 103 -5.59 -1.30 -14.38
N LYS A 104 -5.46 -2.59 -14.10
CA LYS A 104 -5.87 -3.69 -14.94
C LYS A 104 -6.67 -4.67 -14.09
N ASP A 105 -7.79 -5.16 -14.61
CA ASP A 105 -8.53 -6.25 -13.96
C ASP A 105 -8.09 -7.64 -14.46
N GLY A 106 -8.59 -8.69 -13.81
CA GLY A 106 -8.29 -10.07 -14.17
C GLY A 106 -8.84 -10.47 -15.56
N GLU A 107 -9.81 -9.71 -16.07
CA GLU A 107 -10.49 -9.93 -17.34
C GLU A 107 -9.78 -9.25 -18.53
N GLY A 108 -8.79 -8.40 -18.28
CA GLY A 108 -7.99 -7.74 -19.31
C GLY A 108 -8.46 -6.34 -19.70
N ASN A 109 -9.41 -5.76 -18.97
CA ASN A 109 -9.73 -4.34 -19.09
C ASN A 109 -8.63 -3.52 -18.39
N VAL A 110 -8.34 -2.35 -18.94
CA VAL A 110 -7.26 -1.47 -18.48
C VAL A 110 -7.75 -0.03 -18.39
N VAL A 111 -7.42 0.64 -17.31
CA VAL A 111 -7.58 2.09 -17.13
C VAL A 111 -6.21 2.70 -16.90
N LYS A 112 -5.85 3.72 -17.67
CA LYS A 112 -4.62 4.50 -17.50
C LYS A 112 -4.96 5.95 -17.27
N THR A 113 -4.31 6.59 -16.33
CA THR A 113 -4.35 8.03 -16.13
C THR A 113 -2.92 8.53 -16.06
N ASP A 114 -2.56 9.49 -16.90
CA ASP A 114 -1.25 10.13 -16.82
C ASP A 114 -1.26 11.26 -15.78
N ALA A 115 -0.05 11.72 -15.42
CA ALA A 115 0.15 12.81 -14.46
C ALA A 115 -0.46 14.14 -14.92
N GLU A 116 -0.70 14.30 -16.22
CA GLU A 116 -1.32 15.47 -16.83
C GLU A 116 -2.87 15.41 -16.82
N GLY A 117 -3.46 14.31 -16.35
CA GLY A 117 -4.89 14.11 -16.20
C GLY A 117 -5.61 13.59 -17.44
N ASN A 118 -4.88 13.13 -18.47
CA ASN A 118 -5.50 12.39 -19.57
C ASN A 118 -5.77 10.96 -19.10
N THR A 119 -6.92 10.41 -19.51
CA THR A 119 -7.35 9.06 -19.14
C THR A 119 -7.61 8.22 -20.38
N GLU A 120 -7.21 6.96 -20.37
CA GLU A 120 -7.54 5.96 -21.38
C GLU A 120 -8.16 4.74 -20.71
N VAL A 121 -9.34 4.33 -21.16
CA VAL A 121 -9.97 3.07 -20.80
C VAL A 121 -9.91 2.16 -22.01
N LYS A 122 -9.43 0.92 -21.83
CA LYS A 122 -9.44 -0.14 -22.84
C LYS A 122 -10.24 -1.31 -22.30
N ALA A 123 -11.25 -1.74 -23.04
CA ALA A 123 -11.94 -2.97 -22.77
C ALA A 123 -11.17 -4.16 -23.37
N ALA A 124 -11.39 -5.34 -22.80
CA ALA A 124 -10.80 -6.59 -23.29
C ALA A 124 -11.20 -6.93 -24.74
N ASP A 125 -12.33 -6.39 -25.22
CA ASP A 125 -12.79 -6.56 -26.61
C ASP A 125 -12.05 -5.68 -27.63
N GLY A 126 -11.12 -4.84 -27.17
CA GLY A 126 -10.34 -3.93 -28.01
C GLY A 126 -10.92 -2.52 -28.14
N THR A 127 -12.15 -2.29 -27.65
CA THR A 127 -12.73 -0.94 -27.58
C THR A 127 -11.90 -0.07 -26.64
N SER A 128 -11.64 1.17 -27.03
CA SER A 128 -10.98 2.14 -26.17
C SER A 128 -11.63 3.52 -26.19
N VAL A 129 -11.55 4.20 -25.06
CA VAL A 129 -12.02 5.56 -24.86
C VAL A 129 -10.88 6.35 -24.24
N LYS A 130 -10.45 7.43 -24.91
CA LYS A 130 -9.48 8.39 -24.40
C LYS A 130 -10.19 9.69 -24.07
N VAL A 131 -9.93 10.22 -22.88
CA VAL A 131 -10.40 11.52 -22.44
C VAL A 131 -9.18 12.39 -22.18
N GLY A 132 -9.00 13.41 -23.00
CA GLY A 132 -7.98 14.43 -22.79
C GLY A 132 -8.33 15.34 -21.61
N LYS A 133 -7.32 15.96 -21.01
CA LYS A 133 -7.50 16.96 -19.93
C LYS A 133 -8.34 18.19 -20.35
N ASP A 134 -8.51 18.40 -21.65
CA ASP A 134 -9.37 19.42 -22.26
C ASP A 134 -10.84 18.96 -22.38
N GLY A 135 -11.15 17.74 -21.95
CA GLY A 135 -12.47 17.12 -22.07
C GLY A 135 -12.75 16.53 -23.44
N LYS A 136 -11.77 16.51 -24.36
CA LYS A 136 -11.93 15.87 -25.66
C LYS A 136 -12.01 14.35 -25.47
N VAL A 137 -12.99 13.72 -26.10
CA VAL A 137 -13.19 12.26 -26.06
C VAL A 137 -12.91 11.67 -27.44
N ASP A 138 -12.03 10.67 -27.48
CA ASP A 138 -11.75 9.85 -28.66
C ASP A 138 -12.14 8.40 -28.37
N ILE A 139 -12.95 7.81 -29.24
CA ILE A 139 -13.40 6.42 -29.13
C ILE A 139 -12.84 5.64 -30.33
N ALA A 140 -12.26 4.48 -30.08
CA ALA A 140 -11.67 3.62 -31.10
C ALA A 140 -11.95 2.14 -30.82
N GLY A 141 -11.71 1.28 -31.81
CA GLY A 141 -11.74 -0.17 -31.64
C GLY A 141 -13.14 -0.77 -31.42
N VAL A 142 -14.21 -0.01 -31.70
CA VAL A 142 -15.58 -0.50 -31.55
C VAL A 142 -15.86 -1.60 -32.58
N PRO A 143 -16.19 -2.83 -32.16
CA PRO A 143 -16.46 -3.91 -33.08
C PRO A 143 -17.65 -3.58 -34.00
N GLY A 144 -17.42 -3.57 -35.30
CA GLY A 144 -18.46 -3.38 -36.31
C GLY A 144 -18.86 -1.93 -36.62
N MET A 145 -18.06 -0.94 -36.20
CA MET A 145 -18.17 0.46 -36.65
C MET A 145 -17.11 0.84 -37.69
#